data_AF-A0A220S3R1-F1
#
_entry.id   AF-A0A220S3R1-F1
#
_cell.length_a   1.000
_cell.length_b   1.000
_cell.length_c   1.000
_cell.angle_alpha   90.00
_cell.angle_beta   90.00
_cell.angle_gamma   90.00
#
_symmetry.space_group_name_H-M   'P 1'
#
loop_
_entity.id
_entity.type
_entity.pdbx_description
1 polymer ?
#
loop_
_entity_poly.entity_id
_entity_poly.type
_entity_poly.pdbx_seq_one_letter_code
_entity_poly.pdbx_strand_id
1 'polypeptide(L)'
;MLQGSVETWIGSPLRVHRRCVEPMFGIANAIAYENKMIFFNPSPELPKRQPETAAFHLGPSSWVQVAGEAKPRQFVQEQADLVIEMLDLMVKRENSLPDLYIITPFKQIKNKVIEQIVGRVGFSRKGELKKWCNANIGTVHTFQGKEEKAVWLVLGCDRKTGGAADWAAGKPNLLNVALTRAKQWVFVIGDRELWGRKLFFKVAAQRLGMISGEEFKERVLGKERLSEQSV
;
A
#
# COMPACT_ATOMS: atom_id res chain seq x y z
N MET A 1 -35.59 40.12 2.16
CA MET A 1 -36.03 38.84 1.57
C MET A 1 -34.79 38.01 1.27
N LEU A 2 -34.62 36.87 1.94
CA LEU A 2 -33.52 35.94 1.74
C LEU A 2 -33.83 35.09 0.49
N GLN A 3 -33.02 35.20 -0.56
CA GLN A 3 -33.07 34.28 -1.70
C GLN A 3 -32.33 33.00 -1.33
N GLY A 4 -33.08 31.90 -1.25
CA GLY A 4 -32.54 30.56 -1.01
C GLY A 4 -31.70 30.09 -2.20
N SER A 5 -30.48 29.65 -1.91
CA SER A 5 -29.62 28.96 -2.87
C SER A 5 -30.26 27.64 -3.29
N VAL A 6 -30.42 27.43 -4.59
CA VAL A 6 -30.92 26.18 -5.16
C VAL A 6 -29.91 25.07 -4.84
N GLU A 7 -30.27 24.13 -3.96
CA GLU A 7 -29.49 22.93 -3.72
C GLU A 7 -29.36 22.15 -5.03
N THR A 8 -28.14 22.10 -5.57
CA THR A 8 -27.85 21.28 -6.74
C THR A 8 -27.93 19.82 -6.33
N TRP A 9 -29.00 19.12 -6.72
CA TRP A 9 -29.14 17.67 -6.52
C TRP A 9 -28.14 16.95 -7.43
N ILE A 10 -26.95 16.70 -6.91
CA ILE A 10 -25.98 15.78 -7.49
C ILE A 10 -26.41 14.40 -6.99
N GLY A 11 -26.96 13.56 -7.86
CA GLY A 11 -27.66 12.31 -7.50
C GLY A 11 -26.97 11.46 -6.43
N SER A 12 -27.74 10.62 -5.73
CA SER A 12 -27.27 9.90 -4.53
C SER A 12 -25.94 9.17 -4.80
N PRO A 13 -24.80 9.61 -4.22
CA PRO A 13 -23.54 8.91 -4.41
C PRO A 13 -23.71 7.46 -3.95
N LEU A 14 -23.12 6.51 -4.70
CA LEU A 14 -23.09 5.10 -4.32
C LEU A 14 -22.46 4.98 -2.93
N ARG A 15 -23.29 4.80 -1.91
CA ARG A 15 -22.84 4.72 -0.51
C ARG A 15 -22.28 3.35 -0.15
N VAL A 16 -22.58 2.33 -0.95
CA VAL A 16 -22.26 0.93 -0.62
C VAL A 16 -20.92 0.51 -1.22
N HIS A 17 -19.95 0.16 -0.36
CA HIS A 17 -18.62 -0.29 -0.76
C HIS A 17 -18.49 -1.82 -0.71
N ARG A 18 -17.95 -2.44 -1.77
CA ARG A 18 -17.84 -3.90 -1.94
C ARG A 18 -16.42 -4.43 -2.17
N ARG A 19 -15.41 -3.56 -2.28
CA ARG A 19 -14.15 -3.89 -2.95
C ARG A 19 -13.03 -4.29 -1.99
N CYS A 20 -12.75 -3.43 -1.01
CA CYS A 20 -11.73 -3.65 0.01
C CYS A 20 -12.35 -4.09 1.35
N VAL A 21 -11.56 -4.82 2.13
CA VAL A 21 -11.90 -5.28 3.49
C VAL A 21 -11.37 -4.33 4.56
N GLU A 22 -11.64 -4.63 5.83
CA GLU A 22 -10.97 -3.94 6.94
C GLU A 22 -9.47 -4.32 7.01
N PRO A 23 -8.59 -3.39 7.43
CA PRO A 23 -8.88 -2.04 7.90
C PRO A 23 -8.97 -0.98 6.78
N MET A 24 -8.72 -1.36 5.52
CA MET A 24 -8.65 -0.40 4.39
C MET A 24 -9.96 0.36 4.21
N PHE A 25 -11.10 -0.33 4.26
CA PHE A 25 -12.41 0.29 4.15
C PHE A 25 -12.60 1.36 5.23
N GLY A 26 -12.38 1.00 6.50
CA GLY A 26 -12.58 1.91 7.61
C GLY A 26 -11.68 3.15 7.52
N ILE A 27 -10.40 2.98 7.14
CA ILE A 27 -9.47 4.09 6.98
C ILE A 27 -9.93 4.99 5.82
N ALA A 28 -10.22 4.42 4.64
CA ALA A 28 -10.64 5.18 3.46
C ALA A 28 -11.93 5.98 3.73
N ASN A 29 -12.91 5.35 4.37
CA ASN A 29 -14.18 5.98 4.75
C ASN A 29 -13.98 7.17 5.70
N ALA A 30 -13.09 7.03 6.68
CA ALA A 30 -12.79 8.09 7.64
C ALA A 30 -12.07 9.28 6.99
N ILE A 31 -11.11 9.04 6.10
CA ILE A 31 -10.26 10.13 5.55
C ILE A 31 -10.85 10.85 4.34
N ALA A 32 -11.72 10.20 3.56
CA ALA A 32 -12.16 10.72 2.26
C ALA A 32 -13.68 10.83 2.12
N TYR A 33 -14.46 10.23 3.02
CA TYR A 33 -15.92 10.14 2.89
C TYR A 33 -16.68 10.51 4.16
N GLU A 34 -16.02 11.10 5.17
CA GLU A 34 -16.65 11.51 6.45
C GLU A 34 -17.44 10.37 7.13
N ASN A 35 -16.99 9.12 6.98
CA ASN A 35 -17.69 7.92 7.43
C ASN A 35 -19.09 7.67 6.80
N LYS A 36 -19.42 8.35 5.70
CA LYS A 36 -20.72 8.23 5.02
C LYS A 36 -20.85 6.98 4.13
N MET A 37 -19.75 6.26 3.83
CA MET A 37 -19.84 4.98 3.13
C MET A 37 -20.33 3.86 4.05
N ILE A 38 -21.16 2.99 3.51
CA ILE A 38 -21.70 1.78 4.12
C ILE A 38 -20.89 0.59 3.59
N PHE A 39 -20.36 -0.22 4.50
CA PHE A 39 -19.71 -1.47 4.13
C PHE A 39 -20.76 -2.48 3.67
N PHE A 40 -20.62 -3.02 2.47
CA PHE A 40 -21.46 -4.13 2.04
C PHE A 40 -20.97 -5.42 2.70
N ASN A 41 -21.73 -5.90 3.69
CA ASN A 41 -21.53 -7.23 4.23
C ASN A 41 -22.64 -8.15 3.70
N PRO A 42 -22.36 -9.09 2.77
CA PRO A 42 -23.38 -9.98 2.22
C PRO A 42 -23.97 -10.94 3.27
N SER A 43 -23.32 -11.05 4.44
CA SER A 43 -23.79 -11.84 5.59
C SER A 43 -23.68 -10.99 6.85
N PRO A 44 -24.71 -10.18 7.20
CA PRO A 44 -24.68 -9.26 8.34
C PRO A 44 -24.42 -9.94 9.69
N GLU A 45 -24.79 -11.22 9.79
CA GLU A 45 -24.58 -12.09 10.95
C GLU A 45 -23.09 -12.45 11.18
N LEU A 46 -22.24 -12.27 10.17
CA LEU A 46 -20.81 -12.58 10.21
C LEU A 46 -19.98 -11.30 10.38
N PRO A 47 -18.78 -11.37 11.00
CA PRO A 47 -17.83 -10.27 10.99
C PRO A 47 -17.61 -9.76 9.55
N LYS A 48 -17.37 -8.45 9.40
CA LYS A 48 -17.07 -7.85 8.09
C LYS A 48 -16.02 -8.69 7.35
N ARG A 49 -16.19 -8.87 6.02
CA ARG A 49 -15.31 -9.67 5.16
C ARG A 49 -13.85 -9.51 5.59
N GLN A 50 -13.23 -10.60 6.01
CA GLN A 50 -11.82 -10.66 6.40
C GLN A 50 -10.96 -11.10 5.20
N PRO A 51 -9.63 -10.90 5.25
CA PRO A 51 -8.77 -11.37 4.19
C PRO A 51 -8.86 -12.90 4.01
N GLU A 52 -8.94 -13.38 2.77
CA GLU A 52 -8.91 -14.81 2.45
C GLU A 52 -7.58 -15.44 2.91
N THR A 53 -7.60 -16.66 3.43
CA THR A 53 -6.39 -17.45 3.71
C THR A 53 -5.76 -17.91 2.40
N ALA A 54 -5.05 -17.01 1.73
CA ALA A 54 -4.33 -17.33 0.51
C ALA A 54 -2.89 -17.80 0.80
N ALA A 55 -2.26 -18.43 -0.20
CA ALA A 55 -0.79 -18.60 -0.27
C ALA A 55 -0.03 -17.27 -0.05
N PHE A 56 -0.71 -16.14 -0.29
CA PHE A 56 -0.30 -14.77 -0.04
C PHE A 56 -0.77 -14.26 1.34
N HIS A 57 -0.48 -14.94 2.45
CA HIS A 57 -0.82 -14.40 3.78
C HIS A 57 0.42 -13.84 4.48
N LEU A 58 0.68 -12.54 4.27
CA LEU A 58 1.74 -11.78 4.95
C LEU A 58 1.29 -11.28 6.34
N GLY A 59 0.32 -11.93 6.97
CA GLY A 59 -0.33 -11.46 8.19
C GLY A 59 -1.25 -10.24 7.96
N PRO A 60 -1.70 -9.58 9.06
CA PRO A 60 -2.60 -8.44 8.97
C PRO A 60 -1.92 -7.23 8.30
N SER A 61 -2.72 -6.43 7.60
CA SER A 61 -2.31 -5.13 7.05
C SER A 61 -1.59 -4.29 8.10
N SER A 62 -0.38 -3.83 7.79
CA SER A 62 0.52 -3.21 8.76
C SER A 62 1.29 -2.03 8.16
N TRP A 63 1.75 -1.14 9.04
CA TRP A 63 2.80 -0.18 8.73
C TRP A 63 4.16 -0.84 8.96
N VAL A 64 4.96 -0.95 7.91
CA VAL A 64 6.34 -1.45 7.97
C VAL A 64 7.27 -0.27 8.19
N GLN A 65 7.80 -0.15 9.41
CA GLN A 65 8.65 0.96 9.81
C GLN A 65 10.01 0.83 9.13
N VAL A 66 10.29 1.71 8.18
CA VAL A 66 11.57 1.78 7.48
C VAL A 66 11.95 3.25 7.26
N ALA A 67 12.83 3.75 8.11
CA ALA A 67 13.45 5.05 7.95
C ALA A 67 14.77 4.92 7.18
N GLY A 68 15.23 6.03 6.61
CA GLY A 68 16.48 6.10 5.87
C GLY A 68 16.71 7.52 5.38
N GLU A 69 17.84 7.74 4.70
CA GLU A 69 18.13 9.06 4.13
C GLU A 69 17.57 9.18 2.71
N ALA A 70 16.90 10.29 2.42
CA ALA A 70 16.29 10.50 1.12
C ALA A 70 17.30 11.05 0.10
N LYS A 71 17.80 10.19 -0.81
CA LYS A 71 18.80 10.53 -1.84
C LYS A 71 18.66 9.66 -3.11
N PRO A 72 18.54 10.25 -4.32
CA PRO A 72 18.27 11.66 -4.59
C PRO A 72 16.79 11.99 -4.34
N ARG A 73 16.52 13.23 -3.92
CA ARG A 73 15.16 13.75 -3.66
C ARG A 73 14.44 12.89 -2.62
N GLN A 74 13.25 12.36 -2.93
CA GLN A 74 12.40 11.61 -2.00
C GLN A 74 12.75 10.11 -1.91
N PHE A 75 13.70 9.63 -2.70
CA PHE A 75 14.01 8.20 -2.76
C PHE A 75 14.81 7.76 -1.53
N VAL A 76 14.32 6.75 -0.82
CA VAL A 76 14.98 6.15 0.35
C VAL A 76 15.39 4.74 -0.04
N GLN A 77 16.70 4.47 -0.02
CA GLN A 77 17.26 3.22 -0.54
C GLN A 77 16.82 2.01 0.29
N GLU A 78 16.77 2.15 1.62
CA GLU A 78 16.40 1.09 2.57
C GLU A 78 14.95 0.61 2.34
N GLN A 79 14.05 1.53 2.00
CA GLN A 79 12.66 1.17 1.65
C GLN A 79 12.59 0.41 0.33
N ALA A 80 13.40 0.80 -0.66
CA ALA A 80 13.48 0.12 -1.94
C ALA A 80 14.09 -1.28 -1.79
N ASP A 81 15.19 -1.40 -1.05
CA ASP A 81 15.87 -2.66 -0.81
C ASP A 81 14.93 -3.69 -0.18
N LEU A 82 14.18 -3.30 0.86
CA LEU A 82 13.19 -4.16 1.48
C LEU A 82 12.14 -4.64 0.47
N VAL A 83 11.56 -3.71 -0.31
CA VAL A 83 10.53 -4.03 -1.32
C VAL A 83 11.08 -5.02 -2.37
N ILE A 84 12.29 -4.78 -2.85
CA ILE A 84 12.90 -5.60 -3.90
C ILE A 84 13.29 -6.97 -3.36
N GLU A 85 13.85 -7.03 -2.15
CA GLU A 85 14.16 -8.29 -1.47
C GLU A 85 12.89 -9.10 -1.23
N MET A 86 11.82 -8.49 -0.73
CA MET A 86 10.57 -9.21 -0.47
C MET A 86 9.93 -9.71 -1.76
N LEU A 87 9.94 -8.90 -2.83
CA LEU A 87 9.48 -9.32 -4.14
C LEU A 87 10.28 -10.53 -4.67
N ASP A 88 11.61 -10.49 -4.55
CA ASP A 88 12.48 -11.60 -4.97
C ASP A 88 12.20 -12.88 -4.17
N LEU A 89 12.06 -12.78 -2.85
CA LEU A 89 11.71 -13.92 -2.00
C LEU A 89 10.34 -14.53 -2.37
N MET A 90 9.34 -13.69 -2.63
CA MET A 90 8.00 -14.14 -3.02
C MET A 90 8.01 -14.84 -4.39
N VAL A 91 8.71 -14.26 -5.37
CA VAL A 91 8.83 -14.85 -6.72
C VAL A 91 9.56 -16.19 -6.65
N LYS A 92 10.61 -16.30 -5.85
CA LYS A 92 11.33 -17.57 -5.64
C LYS A 92 10.49 -18.63 -4.95
N ARG A 93 9.64 -18.24 -3.99
CA ARG A 93 8.78 -19.15 -3.24
C ARG A 93 7.63 -19.69 -4.08
N GLU A 94 6.94 -18.80 -4.81
CA GLU A 94 5.73 -19.13 -5.56
C GLU A 94 5.99 -19.48 -7.04
N ASN A 95 7.24 -19.35 -7.50
CA ASN A 95 7.65 -19.49 -8.91
C ASN A 95 6.77 -18.70 -9.90
N SER A 96 6.22 -17.57 -9.44
CA SER A 96 5.28 -16.72 -10.17
C SER A 96 5.37 -15.28 -9.66
N LEU A 97 4.92 -14.32 -10.49
CA LEU A 97 4.87 -12.91 -10.11
C LEU A 97 3.63 -12.64 -9.24
N PRO A 98 3.75 -11.84 -8.16
CA PRO A 98 2.66 -11.68 -7.21
C PRO A 98 1.51 -10.80 -7.73
N ASP A 99 0.31 -11.14 -7.28
CA ASP A 99 -0.90 -10.31 -7.34
C ASP A 99 -0.79 -9.11 -6.37
N LEU A 100 0.07 -8.15 -6.74
CA LEU A 100 0.45 -7.03 -5.91
C LEU A 100 0.63 -5.75 -6.74
N TYR A 101 0.17 -4.61 -6.21
CA TYR A 101 0.60 -3.29 -6.66
C TYR A 101 1.59 -2.65 -5.71
N ILE A 102 2.64 -2.05 -6.26
CA ILE A 102 3.54 -1.15 -5.54
C ILE A 102 3.19 0.27 -5.93
N ILE A 103 2.60 1.00 -4.99
CA ILE A 103 2.13 2.37 -5.18
C ILE A 103 3.09 3.31 -4.45
N THR A 104 3.45 4.43 -5.08
CA THR A 104 4.29 5.44 -4.46
C THR A 104 3.81 6.87 -4.79
N PRO A 105 3.98 7.84 -3.89
CA PRO A 105 3.67 9.24 -4.18
C PRO A 105 4.53 9.86 -5.28
N PHE A 106 5.75 9.35 -5.52
CA PHE A 106 6.73 10.04 -6.35
C PHE A 106 7.21 9.19 -7.53
N LYS A 107 7.22 9.81 -8.73
CA LYS A 107 7.78 9.18 -9.95
C LYS A 107 9.24 8.76 -9.77
N GLN A 108 10.01 9.51 -8.97
CA GLN A 108 11.41 9.20 -8.67
C GLN A 108 11.55 7.82 -8.01
N ILE A 109 10.71 7.51 -7.02
CA ILE A 109 10.72 6.22 -6.33
C ILE A 109 10.31 5.12 -7.29
N LYS A 110 9.21 5.32 -8.03
CA LYS A 110 8.73 4.37 -9.05
C LYS A 110 9.85 3.99 -10.02
N ASN A 111 10.51 4.99 -10.60
CA ASN A 111 11.54 4.79 -11.61
C ASN A 111 12.76 4.05 -11.02
N LYS A 112 13.22 4.43 -9.83
CA LYS A 112 14.38 3.80 -9.17
C LYS A 112 14.11 2.36 -8.76
N VAL A 113 12.92 2.07 -8.22
CA VAL A 113 12.52 0.70 -7.87
C VAL A 113 12.48 -0.18 -9.12
N ILE A 114 11.85 0.28 -10.21
CA ILE A 114 11.81 -0.48 -11.48
C ILE A 114 13.23 -0.70 -12.04
N GLU A 115 14.07 0.34 -12.03
CA GLU A 115 15.46 0.28 -12.48
C GLU A 115 16.26 -0.80 -11.72
N GLN A 116 16.16 -0.80 -10.38
CA GLN A 116 16.88 -1.74 -9.52
C GLN A 116 16.35 -3.18 -9.66
N ILE A 117 15.03 -3.38 -9.81
CA ILE A 117 14.45 -4.71 -10.04
C ILE A 117 14.93 -5.29 -11.37
N VAL A 118 14.83 -4.51 -12.45
CA VAL A 118 15.18 -4.97 -13.81
C VAL A 118 16.69 -5.16 -13.97
N GLY A 119 17.50 -4.39 -13.24
CA GLY A 119 18.96 -4.51 -13.22
C GLY A 119 19.49 -5.70 -12.45
N ARG A 120 18.69 -6.33 -11.58
CA ARG A 120 19.15 -7.42 -10.71
C ARG A 120 19.43 -8.70 -11.51
N VAL A 121 20.61 -9.28 -11.31
CA VAL A 121 20.98 -10.59 -11.85
C VAL A 121 20.25 -11.66 -11.04
N GLY A 122 19.70 -12.69 -11.71
CA GLY A 122 19.06 -13.83 -11.03
C GLY A 122 17.53 -13.92 -11.19
N PHE A 123 16.86 -12.91 -11.73
CA PHE A 123 15.47 -13.06 -12.16
C PHE A 123 15.39 -13.85 -13.47
N SER A 124 15.10 -15.14 -13.36
CA SER A 124 14.56 -15.93 -14.48
C SER A 124 13.32 -15.19 -15.01
N ARG A 125 13.20 -14.98 -16.33
CA ARG A 125 12.08 -14.25 -16.99
C ARG A 125 12.12 -12.71 -16.94
N LYS A 126 13.29 -12.10 -17.16
CA LYS A 126 13.47 -10.63 -17.24
C LYS A 126 12.40 -9.88 -18.07
N GLY A 127 11.97 -10.45 -19.21
CA GLY A 127 10.94 -9.84 -20.06
C GLY A 127 9.56 -9.77 -19.39
N GLU A 128 9.14 -10.83 -18.70
CA GLU A 128 7.89 -10.90 -17.95
C GLU A 128 7.94 -9.96 -16.74
N LEU A 129 9.05 -10.00 -15.98
CA LEU A 129 9.28 -9.12 -14.84
C LEU A 129 9.22 -7.65 -15.23
N LYS A 130 9.84 -7.24 -16.34
CA LYS A 130 9.79 -5.87 -16.83
C LYS A 130 8.37 -5.44 -17.19
N LYS A 131 7.59 -6.32 -17.83
CA LYS A 131 6.17 -6.06 -18.14
C LYS A 131 5.36 -5.89 -16.86
N TRP A 132 5.53 -6.77 -15.89
CA TRP A 132 4.89 -6.68 -14.58
C TRP A 132 5.27 -5.40 -13.85
N CYS A 133 6.55 -5.04 -13.79
CA CYS A 133 7.01 -3.80 -13.17
C CYS A 133 6.31 -2.57 -13.75
N ASN A 134 6.16 -2.51 -15.08
CA ASN A 134 5.48 -1.39 -15.74
C ASN A 134 3.97 -1.34 -15.48
N ALA A 135 3.34 -2.49 -15.26
CA ALA A 135 1.90 -2.59 -15.00
C ALA A 135 1.54 -2.44 -13.51
N ASN A 136 2.43 -2.88 -12.62
CA ASN A 136 2.17 -3.07 -11.19
C ASN A 136 2.95 -2.10 -10.28
N ILE A 137 3.91 -1.32 -10.79
CA ILE A 137 4.64 -0.30 -10.02
C ILE A 137 4.34 1.08 -10.57
N GLY A 138 3.76 1.94 -9.73
CA GLY A 138 3.18 3.18 -10.23
C GLY A 138 2.94 4.26 -9.18
N THR A 139 2.53 5.43 -9.67
CA THR A 139 1.90 6.45 -8.82
C THR A 139 0.40 6.21 -8.77
N VAL A 140 -0.33 6.94 -7.92
CA VAL A 140 -1.80 6.78 -7.84
C VAL A 140 -2.54 6.93 -9.16
N HIS A 141 -2.02 7.73 -10.10
CA HIS A 141 -2.61 7.89 -11.43
C HIS A 141 -2.48 6.63 -12.32
N THR A 142 -1.53 5.74 -12.03
CA THR A 142 -1.29 4.51 -12.80
C THR A 142 -2.40 3.48 -12.62
N PHE A 143 -3.10 3.54 -11.47
CA PHE A 143 -4.01 2.48 -11.02
C PHE A 143 -5.48 2.90 -11.00
N GLN A 144 -5.84 3.99 -11.69
CA GLN A 144 -7.24 4.42 -11.74
C GLN A 144 -8.12 3.32 -12.35
N GLY A 145 -9.15 2.90 -11.62
CA GLY A 145 -10.08 1.84 -12.04
C GLY A 145 -9.55 0.40 -11.96
N LYS A 146 -8.27 0.20 -11.60
CA LYS A 146 -7.65 -1.12 -11.42
C LYS A 146 -7.69 -1.55 -9.97
N GLU A 147 -7.59 -2.84 -9.66
CA GLU A 147 -7.58 -3.36 -8.28
C GLU A 147 -6.76 -4.63 -8.20
N GLU A 148 -6.13 -4.85 -7.05
CA GLU A 148 -5.26 -5.99 -6.83
C GLU A 148 -5.46 -6.61 -5.45
N LYS A 149 -5.03 -7.87 -5.28
CA LYS A 149 -5.15 -8.59 -4.01
C LYS A 149 -4.48 -7.81 -2.87
N ALA A 150 -3.25 -7.36 -3.08
CA ALA A 150 -2.50 -6.56 -2.12
C ALA A 150 -1.95 -5.26 -2.72
N VAL A 151 -1.67 -4.30 -1.83
CA VAL A 151 -0.94 -3.05 -2.15
C VAL A 151 0.20 -2.85 -1.17
N TRP A 152 1.38 -2.55 -1.68
CA TRP A 152 2.49 -1.98 -0.92
C TRP A 152 2.59 -0.49 -1.26
N LEU A 153 2.33 0.37 -0.28
CA LEU A 153 2.46 1.82 -0.41
C LEU A 153 3.87 2.23 0.06
N VAL A 154 4.78 2.49 -0.88
CA VAL A 154 6.19 2.83 -0.62
C VAL A 154 6.36 4.35 -0.64
N LEU A 155 6.61 4.93 0.54
CA LEU A 155 6.43 6.36 0.78
C LEU A 155 7.63 7.22 0.38
N GLY A 156 8.84 6.72 0.64
CA GLY A 156 10.07 7.50 0.63
C GLY A 156 10.05 8.61 1.67
N CYS A 157 10.80 9.66 1.37
CA CYS A 157 11.06 10.84 2.20
C CYS A 157 11.75 10.54 3.55
N ASP A 158 12.44 11.56 4.03
CA ASP A 158 13.06 11.68 5.34
C ASP A 158 12.67 13.04 5.95
N ARG A 159 13.24 13.38 7.11
CA ARG A 159 12.96 14.68 7.76
C ARG A 159 13.39 15.87 6.89
N LYS A 160 14.49 15.78 6.14
CA LYS A 160 15.00 16.85 5.28
C LYS A 160 14.06 17.11 4.09
N THR A 161 13.40 16.07 3.62
CA THR A 161 12.39 16.11 2.55
C THR A 161 10.95 16.14 3.08
N GLY A 162 10.76 16.53 4.35
CA GLY A 162 9.46 16.58 5.01
C GLY A 162 8.41 17.41 4.27
N GLY A 163 8.81 18.50 3.62
CA GLY A 163 7.90 19.31 2.79
C GLY A 163 7.32 18.56 1.59
N ALA A 164 8.07 17.62 1.00
CA ALA A 164 7.54 16.74 -0.05
C ALA A 164 6.52 15.74 0.51
N ALA A 165 6.77 15.21 1.72
CA ALA A 165 5.81 14.37 2.43
C ALA A 165 4.54 15.16 2.77
N ASP A 166 4.65 16.42 3.22
CA ASP A 166 3.51 17.31 3.47
C ASP A 166 2.68 17.54 2.20
N TRP A 167 3.33 17.84 1.08
CA TRP A 167 2.64 18.00 -0.20
C TRP A 167 1.89 16.71 -0.61
N ALA A 168 2.56 15.56 -0.53
CA ALA A 168 1.98 14.27 -0.91
C ALA A 168 0.82 13.85 0.00
N ALA A 169 0.89 14.20 1.29
CA ALA A 169 -0.13 13.92 2.29
C ALA A 169 -1.17 15.06 2.46
N GLY A 170 -1.06 16.16 1.70
CA GLY A 170 -1.93 17.33 1.84
C GLY A 170 -3.37 17.10 1.39
N LYS A 171 -3.62 16.03 0.62
CA LYS A 171 -4.96 15.58 0.21
C LYS A 171 -5.12 14.09 0.51
N PRO A 172 -6.36 13.59 0.72
CA PRO A 172 -6.57 12.18 1.03
C PRO A 172 -6.31 11.27 -0.17
N ASN A 173 -6.20 11.80 -1.39
CA ASN A 173 -6.14 11.04 -2.64
C ASN A 173 -5.05 9.97 -2.66
N LEU A 174 -3.84 10.26 -2.17
CA LEU A 174 -2.74 9.28 -2.16
C LEU A 174 -3.13 8.02 -1.39
N LEU A 175 -3.51 8.22 -0.13
CA LEU A 175 -3.84 7.16 0.80
C LEU A 175 -5.17 6.49 0.42
N ASN A 176 -6.20 7.26 0.03
CA ASN A 176 -7.48 6.72 -0.40
C ASN A 176 -7.35 5.82 -1.63
N VAL A 177 -6.56 6.23 -2.64
CA VAL A 177 -6.30 5.38 -3.81
C VAL A 177 -5.59 4.11 -3.37
N ALA A 178 -4.49 4.20 -2.62
CA ALA A 178 -3.74 3.03 -2.19
C ALA A 178 -4.62 2.01 -1.42
N LEU A 179 -5.43 2.49 -0.48
CA LEU A 179 -6.34 1.64 0.31
C LEU A 179 -7.45 1.02 -0.54
N THR A 180 -8.07 1.79 -1.43
CA THR A 180 -9.19 1.29 -2.25
C THR A 180 -8.75 0.45 -3.44
N ARG A 181 -7.45 0.42 -3.76
CA ARG A 181 -6.87 -0.51 -4.74
C ARG A 181 -6.63 -1.91 -4.16
N ALA A 182 -6.43 -2.01 -2.85
CA ALA A 182 -6.20 -3.27 -2.16
C ALA A 182 -7.52 -3.99 -1.87
N LYS A 183 -7.69 -5.20 -2.41
CA LYS A 183 -8.87 -6.04 -2.10
C LYS A 183 -8.77 -6.66 -0.70
N GLN A 184 -7.57 -7.09 -0.30
CA GLN A 184 -7.35 -7.95 0.86
C GLN A 184 -6.32 -7.38 1.85
N TRP A 185 -5.17 -6.90 1.37
CA TRP A 185 -4.10 -6.40 2.26
C TRP A 185 -3.45 -5.10 1.79
N VAL A 186 -3.07 -4.27 2.76
CA VAL A 186 -2.21 -3.11 2.53
C VAL A 186 -1.02 -3.13 3.47
N PHE A 187 0.17 -2.86 2.92
CA PHE A 187 1.38 -2.60 3.70
C PHE A 187 1.88 -1.20 3.38
N VAL A 188 1.97 -0.35 4.40
CA VAL A 188 2.53 1.01 4.26
C VAL A 188 3.99 0.95 4.65
N ILE A 189 4.89 1.18 3.70
CA ILE A 189 6.34 1.02 3.88
C ILE A 189 6.97 2.41 3.90
N GLY A 190 7.54 2.78 5.05
CA GLY A 190 8.29 4.02 5.22
C GLY A 190 8.34 4.52 6.66
N ASP A 191 8.89 5.71 6.87
CA ASP A 191 9.06 6.28 8.21
C ASP A 191 7.72 6.75 8.81
N ARG A 192 7.16 5.95 9.72
CA ARG A 192 5.93 6.23 10.47
C ARG A 192 6.06 7.47 11.34
N GLU A 193 7.26 7.77 11.85
CA GLU A 193 7.47 8.98 12.67
C GLU A 193 7.33 10.25 11.84
N LEU A 194 7.71 10.20 10.56
CA LEU A 194 7.51 11.30 9.61
C LEU A 194 6.06 11.34 9.10
N TRP A 195 5.59 10.23 8.54
CA TRP A 195 4.33 10.18 7.79
C TRP A 195 3.11 9.99 8.68
N GLY A 196 3.21 9.23 9.77
CA GLY A 196 2.12 9.00 10.71
C GLY A 196 1.64 10.26 11.44
N ARG A 197 2.40 11.36 11.38
CA ARG A 197 1.99 12.67 11.90
C ARG A 197 1.20 13.52 10.90
N LYS A 198 1.17 13.12 9.63
CA LYS A 198 0.46 13.86 8.57
C LYS A 198 -1.05 13.63 8.65
N LEU A 199 -1.83 14.62 8.23
CA LEU A 199 -3.27 14.73 8.52
C LEU A 199 -4.08 13.45 8.29
N PHE A 200 -3.97 12.83 7.10
CA PHE A 200 -4.72 11.62 6.77
C PHE A 200 -3.98 10.35 7.19
N PHE A 201 -2.64 10.37 7.16
CA PHE A 201 -1.80 9.23 7.52
C PHE A 201 -1.83 8.93 9.03
N LYS A 202 -2.16 9.90 9.89
CA LYS A 202 -2.40 9.63 11.32
C LYS A 202 -3.51 8.61 11.56
N VAL A 203 -4.56 8.63 10.73
CA VAL A 203 -5.67 7.68 10.82
C VAL A 203 -5.21 6.29 10.43
N ALA A 204 -4.41 6.17 9.37
CA ALA A 204 -3.79 4.90 8.99
C ALA A 204 -2.83 4.40 10.07
N ALA A 205 -1.98 5.28 10.61
CA ALA A 205 -1.04 4.92 11.66
C ALA A 205 -1.76 4.45 12.94
N GLN A 206 -2.94 4.98 13.28
CA GLN A 206 -3.73 4.53 14.43
C GLN A 206 -4.43 3.18 14.21
N ARG A 207 -4.77 2.84 12.96
CA ARG A 207 -5.56 1.65 12.62
C ARG A 207 -4.74 0.48 12.09
N LEU A 208 -3.52 0.74 11.64
CA LEU A 208 -2.56 -0.28 11.22
C LEU A 208 -1.63 -0.59 12.40
N GLY A 209 -1.40 -1.88 12.65
CA GLY A 209 -0.28 -2.31 13.49
C GLY A 209 1.05 -1.87 12.87
N MET A 210 2.10 -1.74 13.69
CA MET A 210 3.43 -1.41 13.20
C MET A 210 4.35 -2.62 13.38
N ILE A 211 5.13 -2.90 12.34
CA ILE A 211 6.13 -3.99 12.31
C ILE A 211 7.46 -3.46 11.79
N SER A 212 8.55 -4.15 12.10
CA SER A 212 9.87 -3.86 11.51
C SER A 212 9.98 -4.42 10.09
N GLY A 213 11.03 -4.02 9.37
CA GLY A 213 11.37 -4.63 8.07
C GLY A 213 11.71 -6.11 8.20
N GLU A 214 12.36 -6.48 9.31
CA GLU A 214 12.74 -7.84 9.68
C GLU A 214 11.50 -8.72 9.92
N GLU A 215 10.54 -8.24 10.72
CA GLU A 215 9.28 -8.97 10.91
C GLU A 215 8.51 -9.09 9.59
N PHE A 216 8.51 -8.04 8.76
CA PHE A 216 7.90 -8.13 7.42
C PHE A 216 8.56 -9.21 6.56
N LYS A 217 9.89 -9.33 6.62
CA LYS A 217 10.64 -10.40 5.97
C LYS A 217 10.31 -11.79 6.51
N GLU A 218 10.19 -11.95 7.81
CA GLU A 218 9.75 -13.22 8.43
C GLU A 218 8.36 -13.62 7.93
N ARG A 219 7.43 -12.66 7.80
CA ARG A 219 6.09 -12.90 7.26
C ARG A 219 6.11 -13.30 5.78
N VAL A 220 7.06 -12.78 4.99
CA VAL A 220 7.27 -13.19 3.59
C VAL A 220 7.90 -14.57 3.49
N LEU A 221 8.85 -14.92 4.36
CA LEU A 221 9.48 -16.24 4.36
C LEU A 221 8.52 -17.35 4.80
N GLY A 222 7.55 -17.03 5.67
CA GLY A 222 6.60 -17.98 6.25
C GLY A 222 7.22 -18.74 7.42
N LYS A 223 6.40 -19.09 8.41
CA LYS A 223 6.85 -19.71 9.67
C LYS A 223 7.54 -21.07 9.50
N GLU A 224 7.33 -21.78 8.39
CA GLU A 224 7.85 -23.14 8.19
C GLU A 224 9.32 -23.21 7.74
N ARG A 225 9.94 -22.09 7.31
CA ARG A 225 11.33 -22.09 6.81
C ARG A 225 12.39 -21.57 7.80
N LEU A 226 11.98 -20.98 8.93
CA LEU A 226 12.93 -20.55 9.97
C LEU A 226 13.53 -21.74 10.73
N SER A 227 12.85 -22.89 10.75
CA SER A 227 13.34 -24.14 11.36
C SER A 227 14.37 -24.90 10.49
N GLU A 228 14.40 -24.68 9.18
CA GLU A 228 15.32 -25.38 8.27
C GLU A 228 16.66 -24.66 8.07
N GLN A 229 16.80 -23.40 8.50
CA GLN A 229 18.06 -22.64 8.41
C GLN A 229 18.86 -22.61 9.72
N SER A 230 18.39 -23.33 10.75
CA SER A 230 19.06 -23.45 12.05
C SER A 230 19.72 -24.83 12.27
N VAL A 231 19.95 -25.59 11.20
CA VAL A 231 20.61 -26.92 11.23
C VAL A 231 21.82 -26.91 10.31
#